data_AF-A0A356X8K3-F1
#
_entry.id   AF-A0A356X8K3-F1
#
_cell.length_a   1.000
_cell.length_b   1.000
_cell.length_c   1.000
_cell.angle_alpha   90.00
_cell.angle_beta   90.00
_cell.angle_gamma   90.00
#
_symmetry.space_group_name_H-M   'P 1'
#
loop_
_entity.id
_entity.type
_entity.pdbx_description
1 polymer ?
#
loop_
_entity_poly.entity_id
_entity_poly.type
_entity_poly.pdbx_seq_one_letter_code
_entity_poly.pdbx_strand_id
1 'polypeptide(L)'
;MMRVTQKLLFGNFMRDVNQNRGDAGRIQSDLSSGKRVRVASQDPVSFQRARITEENIRKDEQFQSNLQNGLRQARLAQDTLGKMIDGLIEIKALAVNGSSDSYGEENRDNMADQVQGIKSTLANSLN
;
A
#
# COMPACT_ATOMS: atom_id res chain seq x y z
N MET A 1 -56.33 -47.15 -13.28
CA MET A 1 -56.20 -45.95 -12.40
C MET A 1 -54.91 -46.08 -11.60
N MET A 2 -54.08 -45.03 -11.56
CA MET A 2 -52.81 -45.03 -10.82
C MET A 2 -53.09 -44.91 -9.32
N ARG A 3 -52.67 -45.89 -8.51
CA ARG A 3 -52.90 -45.89 -7.05
C ARG A 3 -51.87 -44.98 -6.38
N VAL A 4 -52.27 -43.76 -6.02
CA VAL A 4 -51.49 -42.89 -5.13
C VAL A 4 -51.58 -43.49 -3.72
N THR A 5 -50.45 -43.88 -3.15
CA THR A 5 -50.38 -44.46 -1.79
C THR A 5 -49.91 -43.41 -0.78
N GLN A 6 -50.36 -43.50 0.47
CA GLN A 6 -49.86 -42.69 1.59
C GLN A 6 -48.33 -42.65 1.68
N LYS A 7 -47.66 -43.76 1.33
CA LYS A 7 -46.20 -43.85 1.30
C LYS A 7 -45.57 -42.97 0.22
N LEU A 8 -46.21 -42.81 -0.93
CA LEU A 8 -45.77 -41.89 -1.99
C LEU A 8 -45.98 -40.42 -1.58
N LEU A 9 -47.11 -40.10 -0.96
CA LEU A 9 -47.40 -38.75 -0.44
C LEU A 9 -46.39 -38.35 0.65
N PHE A 10 -46.12 -39.23 1.62
CA PHE A 10 -45.14 -38.99 2.67
C PHE A 10 -43.70 -38.88 2.13
N GLY A 11 -43.36 -39.70 1.14
CA GLY A 11 -42.05 -39.65 0.48
C GLY A 11 -41.82 -38.33 -0.26
N ASN A 12 -42.84 -37.81 -0.95
CA ASN A 12 -42.77 -36.50 -1.61
C ASN A 12 -42.68 -35.37 -0.58
N PHE A 13 -43.51 -35.41 0.47
CA PHE A 13 -43.45 -34.42 1.56
C PHE A 13 -42.07 -34.35 2.22
N MET A 14 -41.46 -35.48 2.54
CA MET A 14 -40.12 -35.50 3.13
C MET A 14 -39.04 -35.00 2.17
N ARG A 15 -39.19 -35.22 0.85
CA ARG A 15 -38.30 -34.64 -0.16
C ARG A 15 -38.42 -33.12 -0.19
N ASP A 16 -39.64 -32.60 -0.19
CA ASP A 16 -39.92 -31.17 -0.20
C ASP A 16 -39.39 -30.48 1.06
N VAL A 17 -39.58 -31.10 2.24
CA VAL A 17 -39.01 -30.60 3.51
C VAL A 17 -37.49 -30.56 3.45
N ASN A 18 -36.83 -31.61 2.95
CA ASN A 18 -35.38 -31.64 2.85
C ASN A 18 -34.86 -30.60 1.84
N GLN A 19 -35.57 -30.39 0.72
CA GLN A 19 -35.25 -29.34 -0.25
C GLN A 19 -35.36 -27.95 0.37
N ASN A 20 -36.48 -27.65 1.04
CA ASN A 20 -36.70 -26.38 1.73
C ASN A 20 -35.64 -26.11 2.82
N ARG A 21 -35.23 -27.14 3.57
CA ARG A 21 -34.13 -27.02 4.55
C ARG A 21 -32.80 -26.69 3.89
N GLY A 22 -32.52 -27.28 2.73
CA GLY A 22 -31.33 -26.97 1.93
C GLY A 22 -31.31 -25.52 1.45
N ASP A 23 -32.44 -25.04 0.93
CA ASP A 23 -32.59 -23.67 0.44
C ASP A 23 -32.47 -22.65 1.58
N ALA A 24 -33.09 -22.92 2.74
CA ALA A 24 -32.95 -22.08 3.93
C ALA A 24 -31.49 -21.99 4.40
N GLY A 25 -30.77 -23.10 4.42
CA GLY A 25 -29.34 -23.13 4.77
C GLY A 25 -28.47 -22.34 3.80
N ARG A 26 -28.80 -22.38 2.50
CA ARG A 26 -28.11 -21.58 1.47
C ARG A 26 -28.37 -20.09 1.68
N ILE A 27 -29.62 -19.68 1.86
CA ILE A 27 -29.99 -18.27 2.11
C ILE A 27 -29.29 -17.75 3.38
N GLN A 28 -29.28 -18.54 4.45
CA GLN A 28 -28.59 -18.17 5.69
C GLN A 28 -27.08 -17.97 5.47
N SER A 29 -26.46 -18.83 4.66
CA SER A 29 -25.03 -18.71 4.34
C SER A 29 -24.73 -17.48 3.48
N ASP A 30 -25.59 -17.19 2.49
CA ASP A 30 -25.43 -16.03 1.62
C ASP A 30 -25.63 -14.73 2.42
N LEU A 31 -26.61 -14.70 3.34
CA LEU A 31 -26.81 -13.60 4.29
C LEU A 31 -25.62 -13.41 5.23
N SER A 32 -25.13 -14.49 5.84
CA SER A 32 -23.99 -14.43 6.75
C SER A 32 -22.70 -13.97 6.05
N SER A 33 -22.53 -14.30 4.77
CA SER A 33 -21.37 -13.88 3.99
C SER A 33 -21.51 -12.49 3.36
N GLY A 34 -22.74 -11.97 3.25
CA GLY A 34 -23.07 -10.79 2.45
C GLY A 34 -22.84 -10.94 0.94
N LYS A 35 -22.52 -12.15 0.45
CA LYS A 35 -22.18 -12.41 -0.95
C LYS A 35 -23.24 -13.27 -1.61
N ARG A 36 -23.78 -12.77 -2.73
CA ARG A 36 -24.76 -13.50 -3.56
C ARG A 36 -24.14 -14.69 -4.31
N VAL A 37 -22.86 -14.62 -4.67
CA VAL A 37 -22.11 -15.69 -5.35
C VAL A 37 -20.82 -15.94 -4.58
N ARG A 38 -20.68 -17.15 -4.02
CA ARG A 38 -19.56 -17.53 -3.15
C ARG A 38 -18.64 -18.58 -3.77
N VAL A 39 -19.20 -19.44 -4.61
CA VAL A 39 -18.50 -20.56 -5.24
C VAL A 39 -18.81 -20.58 -6.73
N ALA A 40 -17.83 -21.03 -7.53
CA ALA A 40 -17.97 -21.10 -8.98
C ALA A 40 -19.14 -21.98 -9.43
N SER A 41 -19.54 -22.97 -8.63
CA SER A 41 -20.69 -23.85 -8.94
C SER A 41 -22.06 -23.16 -8.90
N GLN A 42 -22.18 -21.98 -8.27
CA GLN A 42 -23.44 -21.24 -8.22
C GLN A 42 -23.70 -20.43 -9.50
N ASP A 43 -22.67 -19.74 -9.99
CA ASP A 43 -22.68 -18.96 -11.23
C ASP A 43 -21.22 -18.71 -11.66
N PRO A 44 -20.68 -19.53 -12.59
CA PRO A 44 -19.29 -19.42 -13.02
C PRO A 44 -18.95 -18.04 -13.61
N VAL A 45 -19.89 -17.42 -14.35
CA VAL A 45 -19.67 -16.16 -15.07
C VAL A 45 -19.60 -14.99 -14.08
N SER A 46 -20.58 -14.90 -13.17
CA SER A 46 -20.57 -13.86 -12.13
C SER A 46 -19.38 -14.03 -11.18
N PHE A 47 -19.05 -15.27 -10.80
CA PHE A 47 -17.90 -15.55 -9.94
C PHE A 47 -16.58 -15.12 -10.57
N GLN A 48 -16.35 -15.46 -11.85
CA GLN A 48 -15.14 -15.07 -12.57
C GLN A 48 -15.02 -13.54 -12.67
N ARG A 49 -16.10 -12.83 -13.04
CA ARG A 49 -16.09 -11.37 -13.11
C ARG A 49 -15.77 -10.74 -11.76
N ALA A 50 -16.41 -11.20 -10.68
CA ALA A 50 -16.13 -10.72 -9.34
C ALA A 50 -14.66 -10.96 -8.95
N ARG A 51 -14.10 -12.12 -9.31
CA ARG A 51 -12.70 -12.46 -9.02
C ARG A 51 -11.70 -11.58 -9.77
N ILE A 52 -11.96 -11.28 -11.04
CA ILE A 52 -11.14 -10.36 -11.85
C ILE A 52 -11.18 -8.96 -11.22
N THR A 53 -12.36 -8.46 -10.85
CA THR A 53 -12.48 -7.16 -10.18
C THR A 53 -11.71 -7.13 -8.86
N GLU A 54 -11.82 -8.19 -8.03
CA GLU A 54 -11.06 -8.31 -6.78
C GLU A 54 -9.54 -8.37 -7.01
N GLU A 55 -9.09 -9.00 -8.09
CA GLU A 55 -7.69 -9.00 -8.48
C GLU A 55 -7.22 -7.62 -8.92
N ASN A 56 -8.02 -6.90 -9.71
CA ASN A 56 -7.70 -5.53 -10.14
C ASN A 56 -7.61 -4.58 -8.94
N ILE A 57 -8.57 -4.65 -8.00
CA ILE A 57 -8.53 -3.85 -6.77
C ILE A 57 -7.24 -4.12 -5.99
N ARG A 58 -6.87 -5.39 -5.80
CA ARG A 58 -5.63 -5.74 -5.09
C ARG A 58 -4.37 -5.26 -5.81
N LYS A 59 -4.35 -5.30 -7.15
CA LYS A 59 -3.26 -4.73 -7.94
C LYS A 59 -3.17 -3.22 -7.76
N ASP A 60 -4.30 -2.53 -7.80
CA ASP A 60 -4.38 -1.08 -7.62
C ASP A 60 -3.92 -0.66 -6.20
N GLU A 61 -4.35 -1.39 -5.17
CA GLU A 61 -3.87 -1.18 -3.78
C GLU A 61 -2.35 -1.34 -3.68
N GLN A 62 -1.80 -2.38 -4.32
CA GLN A 62 -0.35 -2.59 -4.36
C GLN A 62 0.36 -1.45 -5.10
N PHE A 63 -0.18 -0.98 -6.22
CA PHE A 63 0.39 0.16 -6.95
C PHE A 63 0.35 1.44 -6.12
N GLN A 64 -0.74 1.71 -5.40
CA GLN A 64 -0.83 2.85 -4.49
C GLN A 64 0.21 2.77 -3.38
N SER A 65 0.39 1.59 -2.77
CA SER A 65 1.43 1.37 -1.75
C SER A 65 2.84 1.61 -2.32
N ASN A 66 3.13 1.07 -3.50
CA ASN A 66 4.42 1.25 -4.16
C ASN A 66 4.70 2.72 -4.50
N LEU A 67 3.68 3.44 -5.00
CA LEU A 67 3.78 4.87 -5.29
C LEU A 67 4.02 5.68 -4.01
N GLN A 68 3.32 5.38 -2.93
CA GLN A 68 3.55 6.04 -1.64
C GLN A 68 4.97 5.79 -1.13
N ASN A 69 5.49 4.58 -1.27
CA ASN A 69 6.87 4.24 -0.89
C ASN A 69 7.87 5.03 -1.73
N GLY A 70 7.68 5.06 -3.06
CA GLY A 70 8.52 5.84 -3.97
C GLY A 70 8.49 7.34 -3.67
N LEU A 71 7.31 7.90 -3.38
CA LEU A 71 7.18 9.31 -2.98
C LEU A 71 7.91 9.62 -1.67
N ARG A 72 7.87 8.71 -0.69
CA ARG A 72 8.63 8.90 0.57
C ARG A 72 10.14 8.88 0.31
N GLN A 73 10.63 7.97 -0.52
CA GLN A 73 12.05 7.94 -0.90
C GLN A 73 12.46 9.20 -1.67
N ALA A 74 11.63 9.65 -2.63
CA ALA A 74 11.89 10.86 -3.39
C ALA A 74 11.93 12.11 -2.49
N ARG A 75 11.00 12.23 -1.52
CA ARG A 75 11.00 13.33 -0.55
C ARG A 75 12.23 13.31 0.35
N LEU A 76 12.64 12.13 0.82
CA LEU A 76 13.86 11.99 1.60
C LEU A 76 15.09 12.42 0.78
N ALA A 77 15.21 11.95 -0.46
CA ALA A 77 16.27 12.36 -1.36
C ALA A 77 16.26 13.88 -1.60
N GLN A 78 15.09 14.48 -1.79
CA GLN A 78 14.95 15.93 -1.97
C GLN A 78 15.37 16.72 -0.73
N ASP A 79 14.97 16.29 0.47
CA ASP A 79 15.38 16.93 1.73
C ASP A 79 16.89 16.83 1.95
N THR A 80 17.46 15.65 1.71
CA THR A 80 18.92 15.42 1.78
C THR A 80 19.67 16.31 0.79
N LEU A 81 19.20 16.41 -0.47
CA LEU A 81 19.79 17.30 -1.47
C LEU A 81 19.65 18.78 -1.08
N GLY A 82 18.52 19.18 -0.49
CA GLY A 82 18.32 20.54 0.03
C GLY A 82 19.38 20.91 1.07
N LYS A 83 19.59 20.05 2.07
CA LYS A 83 20.63 20.21 3.10
C LYS A 83 22.03 20.29 2.51
N MET A 84 22.32 19.55 1.44
CA MET A 84 23.60 19.64 0.73
C MET A 84 23.80 21.00 0.05
N ILE A 85 22.76 21.50 -0.63
CA ILE A 85 22.81 22.81 -1.28
C ILE A 85 23.07 23.89 -0.24
N ASP A 86 22.37 23.86 0.88
CA ASP A 86 22.54 24.83 1.96
C ASP A 86 23.97 24.79 2.54
N GLY A 87 24.49 23.59 2.82
CA GLY A 87 25.87 23.43 3.29
C GLY A 87 26.92 23.90 2.28
N LEU A 88 26.70 23.69 0.97
CA LEU A 88 27.59 24.19 -0.08
C LEU A 88 27.55 25.72 -0.20
N ILE A 89 26.37 26.34 -0.01
CA ILE A 89 26.22 27.80 0.02
C ILE A 89 27.00 28.38 1.22
N GLU A 90 26.91 27.74 2.39
CA GLU A 90 27.64 28.15 3.59
C GLU A 90 29.16 28.02 3.41
N ILE A 91 29.64 26.89 2.89
CA ILE A 91 31.06 26.70 2.56
C ILE A 91 31.54 27.79 1.59
N LYS A 92 30.74 28.11 0.56
CA LYS A 92 31.08 29.19 -0.38
C LYS A 92 31.17 30.55 0.33
N ALA A 93 30.25 30.86 1.23
CA ALA A 93 30.28 32.12 1.99
C ALA A 93 31.52 32.21 2.88
N LEU A 94 31.88 31.14 3.58
CA LEU A 94 33.10 31.05 4.39
C LEU A 94 34.35 31.19 3.53
N ALA A 95 34.40 30.55 2.36
CA ALA A 95 35.53 30.66 1.44
C ALA A 95 35.71 32.09 0.90
N VAL A 96 34.61 32.78 0.56
CA VAL A 96 34.66 34.19 0.13
C VAL A 96 35.13 35.09 1.26
N ASN A 97 34.63 34.91 2.48
CA ASN A 97 35.06 35.71 3.63
C ASN A 97 36.54 35.45 3.97
N GLY A 98 36.98 34.19 3.93
CA GLY A 98 38.38 33.82 4.15
C GLY A 98 39.34 34.33 3.07
N SER A 99 38.85 34.63 1.86
CA SER A 99 39.65 35.23 0.79
C SER A 99 39.89 36.73 0.96
N SER A 100 39.23 37.38 1.93
CA SER A 100 39.47 38.80 2.25
C SER A 100 40.73 38.97 3.12
N ASP A 101 41.64 39.85 2.67
CA ASP A 101 42.88 40.19 3.39
C ASP A 101 42.65 40.87 4.75
N SER A 102 41.42 41.30 5.04
CA SER A 102 41.04 41.94 6.31
C SER A 102 41.02 41.00 7.51
N TYR A 103 40.96 39.68 7.30
CA TYR A 103 40.93 38.70 8.39
C TYR A 103 42.34 38.23 8.75
N GLY A 104 42.61 38.08 10.05
CA GLY A 104 43.84 37.47 10.57
C GLY A 104 43.89 35.95 10.38
N GLU A 105 45.07 35.36 10.60
CA GLU A 105 45.32 33.91 10.46
C GLU A 105 44.41 33.05 11.35
N GLU A 106 44.23 33.41 12.61
CA GLU A 106 43.34 32.74 13.56
C GLU A 106 41.87 32.70 13.08
N ASN A 107 41.39 33.77 12.45
CA ASN A 107 40.03 33.80 11.91
C ASN A 107 39.89 32.89 10.68
N ARG A 108 40.93 32.76 9.86
CA ARG A 108 40.94 31.85 8.70
C ARG A 108 40.98 30.38 9.15
N ASP A 109 41.73 30.06 10.20
CA ASP A 109 41.77 28.71 10.77
C ASP A 109 40.40 28.30 11.34
N ASN A 110 39.74 29.18 12.08
CA ASN A 110 38.39 28.93 12.58
C ASN A 110 37.37 28.70 11.44
N MET A 111 37.47 29.45 10.33
CA MET A 111 36.63 29.23 9.15
C MET A 111 36.93 27.89 8.47
N ALA A 112 38.20 27.47 8.43
CA ALA A 112 38.60 26.18 7.87
C ALA A 112 38.02 25.00 8.68
N ASP A 113 38.02 25.10 10.01
CA ASP A 113 37.41 24.11 10.89
C ASP A 113 35.89 24.01 10.68
N GLN A 114 35.21 25.14 10.49
CA GLN A 114 33.79 25.17 10.16
C GLN A 114 33.49 24.49 8.82
N VAL A 115 34.27 24.78 7.77
CA VAL A 115 34.15 24.11 6.46
C VAL A 115 34.35 22.60 6.59
N GLN A 116 35.33 22.16 7.38
CA GLN A 116 35.57 20.74 7.60
C GLN A 116 34.41 20.06 8.34
N GLY A 117 33.79 20.74 9.30
CA GLY A 117 32.58 20.26 9.99
C GLY A 117 31.38 20.11 9.05
N ILE A 118 31.13 21.12 8.20
CA ILE A 118 30.04 21.07 7.21
C ILE A 118 30.28 19.94 6.20
N LYS A 119 31.52 19.81 5.70
CA LYS A 119 31.91 18.72 4.79
C LYS A 119 31.67 17.33 5.39
N SER A 120 32.03 17.13 6.67
CA SER A 120 31.78 15.88 7.39
C SER A 120 30.29 15.58 7.50
N THR A 121 29.49 16.60 7.82
CA THR A 121 28.03 16.48 7.92
C THR A 121 27.38 16.10 6.58
N LEU A 122 27.84 16.72 5.49
CA LEU A 122 27.40 16.38 4.13
C LEU A 122 27.82 14.96 3.72
N ALA A 123 29.01 14.50 4.10
CA ALA A 123 29.46 13.14 3.82
C ALA A 123 28.61 12.10 4.57
N ASN A 124 28.20 12.41 5.81
CA ASN A 124 27.37 11.52 6.61
C ASN A 124 25.92 11.48 6.15
N SER A 125 25.38 12.56 5.54
CA SER A 125 24.01 12.56 5.02
C SER A 125 23.85 11.80 3.69
N LEU A 126 24.97 11.40 3.06
CA LEU A 126 25.01 10.56 1.86
C LEU A 126 25.05 9.05 2.16
N ASN A 127 25.45 8.66 3.37
CA ASN A 127 25.54 7.27 3.83
C ASN A 127 24.25 6.84 4.55
#